data_AF-A0A842QWF3-F1
#
_entry.id   AF-A0A842QWF3-F1
#
_cell.length_a   1.000
_cell.length_b   1.000
_cell.length_c   1.000
_cell.angle_alpha   90.00
_cell.angle_beta   90.00
_cell.angle_gamma   90.00
#
_symmetry.space_group_name_H-M   'P 1'
#
loop_
_entity.id
_entity.type
_entity.pdbx_description
1 polymer ?
#
loop_
_entity_poly.entity_id
_entity_poly.type
_entity_poly.pdbx_seq_one_letter_code
_entity_poly.pdbx_strand_id
1 'polypeptide(L)'
;MSLVEWLKGKIQQKEDETEIEKVHTRRVKPEYRIIDEYEVNPPNSKVKIVSSPELGEGLYYFVEEVELTQEQYDTYQKIVRILSKEFTSPTEEHIDPIEYVYEQAEVIAEKYHKALGKFTIEQWDSIFYYVVRDLTGYGPMQVIMEDPMIEDISCNGLDMPVYIWHRKYESIPTNITFKSTQTLNDFIVKLAHKSGKHISSAQPVLDAMLPEKHRLAATFMNEVSVKGSTFCIRKFRAEPLSILDLINFGTISARIAAYFWLILEHKKSFMIVGGTGSGKTTMLNALLSLLSQNDKIVTAEEVPELSPPVSNWTQLNSRESFTTTEGQGDITLFDLIKVSLRYRPDYVIVGEVRGEEAYVLFQALATGHG
;
A
#
# COMPACT_ATOMS: atom_id res chain seq x y z
N MET A 1 4.95 16.22 -12.90
CA MET A 1 6.20 15.54 -13.31
C MET A 1 5.87 14.07 -13.48
N SER A 2 6.13 13.42 -14.62
CA SER A 2 5.78 11.99 -14.83
C SER A 2 6.75 11.06 -14.08
N LEU A 3 6.40 9.78 -13.89
CA LEU A 3 7.32 8.77 -13.31
C LEU A 3 8.65 8.73 -14.09
N VAL A 4 8.55 8.96 -15.40
CA VAL A 4 9.66 9.05 -16.35
C VAL A 4 10.58 10.25 -16.08
N GLU A 5 10.01 11.42 -15.81
CA GLU A 5 10.78 12.62 -15.48
C GLU A 5 11.45 12.50 -14.09
N TRP A 6 10.78 11.88 -13.13
CA TRP A 6 11.36 11.58 -11.81
C TRP A 6 12.52 10.58 -11.92
N LEU A 7 12.32 9.50 -12.70
CA LEU A 7 13.38 8.53 -12.98
C LEU A 7 14.61 9.25 -13.53
N LYS A 8 14.45 10.06 -14.60
CA LYS A 8 15.53 10.84 -15.23
C LYS A 8 16.31 11.72 -14.25
N GLY A 9 15.63 12.39 -13.31
CA GLY A 9 16.27 13.22 -12.28
C GLY A 9 17.15 12.44 -11.30
N LYS A 10 16.80 11.19 -10.99
CA LYS A 10 17.49 10.37 -9.98
C LYS A 10 18.84 9.81 -10.45
N ILE A 11 19.03 9.61 -11.75
CA ILE A 11 20.28 9.04 -12.30
C ILE A 11 21.39 10.08 -12.32
N GLN A 12 21.04 11.35 -12.52
CA GLN A 12 22.00 12.44 -12.59
C GLN A 12 22.68 12.72 -11.24
N GLN A 13 22.07 12.31 -10.12
CA GLN A 13 22.67 12.39 -8.78
C GLN A 13 23.52 11.16 -8.40
N LYS A 14 23.47 10.07 -9.19
CA LYS A 14 24.11 8.78 -8.85
C LYS A 14 25.61 8.71 -9.21
N GLU A 15 26.18 9.76 -9.80
CA GLU A 15 27.56 9.76 -10.34
C GLU A 15 28.66 10.03 -9.28
N ASP A 16 28.34 10.46 -8.05
CA ASP A 16 29.36 10.97 -7.10
C ASP A 16 29.44 10.28 -5.71
N GLU A 17 28.76 9.16 -5.44
CA GLU A 17 28.74 8.58 -4.08
C GLU A 17 29.39 7.19 -3.96
N THR A 18 30.33 7.07 -3.01
CA THR A 18 30.96 5.82 -2.56
C THR A 18 29.95 4.90 -1.86
N GLU A 19 30.08 3.58 -2.08
CA GLU A 19 29.16 2.53 -1.63
C GLU A 19 29.15 2.35 -0.10
N ILE A 20 28.42 3.21 0.60
CA ILE A 20 27.85 2.89 1.91
C ILE A 20 26.51 2.22 1.62
N GLU A 21 26.22 1.05 2.22
CA GLU A 21 24.91 0.38 2.13
C GLU A 21 23.79 1.37 2.49
N LYS A 22 23.13 1.92 1.47
CA LYS A 22 22.12 2.98 1.60
C LYS A 22 20.90 2.52 2.40
N VAL A 23 20.58 1.23 2.24
CA VAL A 23 19.64 0.47 3.05
C VAL A 23 20.38 -0.77 3.52
N HIS A 24 20.41 -0.99 4.82
CA HIS A 24 21.03 -2.15 5.42
C HIS A 24 19.96 -3.21 5.69
N THR A 25 20.18 -4.43 5.17
CA THR A 25 19.30 -5.58 5.37
C THR A 25 20.06 -6.67 6.13
N ARG A 26 19.71 -6.91 7.40
CA ARG A 26 20.37 -7.95 8.19
C ARG A 26 20.03 -9.33 7.64
N ARG A 27 21.03 -10.18 7.45
CA ARG A 27 20.84 -11.59 7.07
C ARG A 27 20.47 -12.44 8.28
N VAL A 28 19.65 -13.47 8.07
CA VAL A 28 19.38 -14.49 9.08
C VAL A 28 20.67 -15.27 9.32
N LYS A 29 21.09 -15.39 10.58
CA LYS A 29 22.24 -16.23 10.94
C LYS A 29 21.81 -17.65 11.29
N PRO A 30 22.68 -18.66 11.14
CA PRO A 30 22.37 -20.05 11.48
C PRO A 30 21.94 -20.26 12.94
N GLU A 31 22.39 -19.39 13.85
CA GLU A 31 22.06 -19.47 15.28
C GLU A 31 20.67 -18.92 15.61
N TYR A 32 20.01 -18.25 14.67
CA TYR A 32 18.69 -17.68 14.90
C TYR A 32 17.64 -18.77 14.86
N ARG A 33 16.75 -18.78 15.85
CA ARG A 33 15.64 -19.73 15.89
C ARG A 33 14.53 -19.24 14.96
N ILE A 34 14.24 -20.00 13.91
CA ILE A 34 13.10 -19.76 13.01
C ILE A 34 11.83 -20.24 13.71
N ILE A 35 10.86 -19.34 13.83
CA ILE A 35 9.54 -19.56 14.43
C ILE A 35 8.49 -19.85 13.35
N ASP A 36 8.59 -19.17 12.21
CA ASP A 36 7.70 -19.32 11.06
C ASP A 36 8.44 -18.96 9.77
N GLU A 37 8.05 -19.55 8.65
CA GLU A 37 8.61 -19.28 7.33
C GLU A 37 7.53 -19.46 6.26
N TYR A 38 7.39 -18.49 5.37
CA TYR A 38 6.44 -18.54 4.26
C TYR A 38 6.94 -17.71 3.07
N GLU A 39 6.48 -18.08 1.87
CA GLU A 39 6.79 -17.37 0.63
C GLU A 39 5.85 -16.17 0.45
N VAL A 40 6.37 -15.07 -0.10
CA VAL A 40 5.58 -13.87 -0.40
C VAL A 40 5.47 -13.67 -1.91
N ASN A 41 6.59 -13.76 -2.62
CA ASN A 41 6.64 -13.64 -4.07
C ASN A 41 7.57 -14.72 -4.62
N PRO A 42 7.13 -15.99 -4.66
CA PRO A 42 7.98 -17.09 -5.11
C PRO A 42 8.29 -16.97 -6.62
N PRO A 43 9.53 -17.29 -7.05
CA PRO A 43 10.65 -17.78 -6.24
C PRO A 43 11.54 -16.68 -5.65
N ASN A 44 11.19 -15.41 -5.85
CA ASN A 44 12.06 -14.25 -5.61
C ASN A 44 12.18 -13.85 -4.14
N SER A 45 11.15 -14.08 -3.32
CA SER A 45 11.18 -13.65 -1.93
C SER A 45 10.37 -14.51 -0.98
N LYS A 46 10.88 -14.59 0.26
CA LYS A 46 10.24 -15.23 1.39
C LYS A 46 10.50 -14.45 2.68
N VAL A 47 9.74 -14.82 3.70
CA VAL A 47 9.79 -14.19 5.01
C VAL A 47 10.09 -15.25 6.05
N LYS A 48 10.92 -14.89 7.02
CA LYS A 48 11.15 -15.67 8.24
C LYS A 48 10.85 -14.85 9.47
N ILE A 49 10.09 -15.42 10.38
CA ILE A 49 9.89 -14.88 11.72
C ILE A 49 10.91 -15.55 12.62
N VAL A 50 11.80 -14.78 13.22
CA VAL A 50 12.93 -15.31 13.98
C VAL A 50 12.97 -14.76 15.39
N SER A 51 13.59 -15.54 16.29
CA SER A 51 13.93 -15.10 17.64
C SER A 51 15.39 -15.44 17.92
N SER A 52 16.13 -14.50 18.52
CA SER A 52 17.53 -14.71 18.88
C SER A 52 17.91 -13.81 20.06
N PRO A 53 18.62 -14.34 21.08
CA PRO A 53 19.17 -13.52 22.17
C PRO A 53 20.06 -12.37 21.68
N GLU A 54 20.71 -12.51 20.52
CA GLU A 54 21.56 -11.46 19.93
C GLU A 54 20.76 -10.25 19.42
N LEU A 55 19.52 -10.48 18.98
CA LEU A 55 18.67 -9.42 18.45
C LEU A 55 17.98 -8.64 19.57
N GLY A 56 17.72 -9.30 20.70
CA GLY A 56 17.00 -8.79 21.85
C GLY A 56 15.83 -9.69 22.23
N GLU A 57 15.02 -9.24 23.17
CA GLU A 57 13.76 -9.91 23.51
C GLU A 57 12.72 -9.69 22.40
N GLY A 58 12.01 -10.75 22.02
CA GLY A 58 10.91 -10.69 21.07
C GLY A 58 11.15 -11.45 19.76
N LEU A 59 10.29 -11.13 18.79
CA LEU A 59 10.29 -11.68 17.44
C LEU A 59 10.72 -10.62 16.43
N TYR A 60 11.33 -11.07 15.33
CA TYR A 60 11.85 -10.20 14.28
C TYR A 60 11.38 -10.73 12.93
N TYR A 61 11.02 -9.82 12.04
CA TYR A 61 10.59 -10.12 10.68
C TYR A 61 11.78 -9.98 9.72
N PHE A 62 12.20 -11.08 9.10
CA PHE A 62 13.30 -11.07 8.16
C PHE A 62 12.78 -11.27 6.75
N VAL A 63 13.02 -10.28 5.90
CA VAL A 63 12.89 -10.37 4.46
C VAL A 63 14.12 -11.09 3.91
N GLU A 64 13.91 -12.15 3.14
CA GLU A 64 14.93 -12.80 2.31
C GLU A 64 14.50 -12.72 0.84
N GLU A 65 15.29 -12.01 0.04
CA GLU A 65 15.13 -11.93 -1.42
C GLU A 65 16.21 -12.78 -2.11
N VAL A 66 15.97 -13.13 -3.38
CA VAL A 66 16.93 -13.84 -4.23
C VAL A 66 18.26 -13.08 -4.31
N GLU A 67 19.37 -13.73 -3.95
CA GLU A 67 20.68 -13.07 -3.98
C GLU A 67 21.21 -12.98 -5.41
N LEU A 68 21.59 -11.77 -5.83
CA LEU A 68 22.33 -11.57 -7.06
C LEU A 68 23.84 -11.76 -6.81
N THR A 69 24.50 -12.53 -7.68
CA THR A 69 25.96 -12.50 -7.81
C THR A 69 26.42 -11.10 -8.26
N GLN A 70 27.71 -10.78 -8.05
CA GLN A 70 28.25 -9.48 -8.47
C GLN A 70 28.02 -9.20 -9.96
N GLU A 71 28.18 -10.22 -10.82
CA GLU A 71 27.98 -10.08 -12.27
C GLU A 71 26.51 -9.78 -12.63
N GLN A 72 25.56 -10.42 -11.93
CA GLN A 72 24.14 -10.15 -12.09
C GLN A 72 23.77 -8.75 -11.58
N TYR A 73 24.33 -8.35 -10.44
CA TYR A 73 24.12 -7.01 -9.87
C TYR A 73 24.64 -5.90 -10.80
N ASP A 74 25.84 -6.07 -11.35
CA ASP A 74 26.41 -5.13 -12.33
C ASP A 74 25.54 -5.05 -13.60
N THR A 75 24.99 -6.17 -14.03
CA THR A 75 24.07 -6.24 -15.17
C THR A 75 22.75 -5.51 -14.87
N TYR A 76 22.15 -5.77 -13.71
CA TYR A 76 20.96 -5.05 -13.23
C TYR A 76 21.20 -3.53 -13.22
N GLN A 77 22.31 -3.05 -12.66
CA GLN A 77 22.65 -1.62 -12.63
C GLN A 77 22.82 -1.05 -14.05
N LYS A 78 23.43 -1.81 -14.98
CA LYS A 78 23.54 -1.39 -16.39
C LYS A 78 22.17 -1.25 -17.05
N ILE A 79 21.27 -2.20 -16.85
CA ILE A 79 19.91 -2.16 -17.42
C ILE A 79 19.17 -0.95 -16.89
N VAL A 80 19.18 -0.71 -15.57
CA VAL A 80 18.57 0.48 -14.95
C VAL A 80 19.12 1.77 -15.55
N ARG A 81 20.45 1.87 -15.77
CA ARG A 81 21.07 3.04 -16.40
C ARG A 81 20.63 3.22 -17.85
N ILE A 82 20.57 2.15 -18.65
CA ILE A 82 20.14 2.23 -20.06
C ILE A 82 18.66 2.59 -20.13
N LEU A 83 17.80 1.87 -19.39
CA LEU A 83 16.37 2.15 -19.29
C LEU A 83 16.14 3.62 -19.00
N SER A 84 16.88 4.16 -18.04
CA SER A 84 16.66 5.54 -17.64
C SER A 84 17.02 6.61 -18.68
N LYS A 85 17.95 6.29 -19.60
CA LYS A 85 18.35 7.16 -20.71
C LYS A 85 17.42 7.00 -21.90
N GLU A 86 17.03 5.75 -22.19
CA GLU A 86 16.17 5.39 -23.32
C GLU A 86 14.67 5.48 -22.98
N PHE A 87 14.29 5.74 -21.72
CA PHE A 87 12.90 5.71 -21.28
C PHE A 87 12.05 6.71 -22.06
N THR A 88 11.15 6.16 -22.86
CA THR A 88 10.04 6.89 -23.45
C THR A 88 8.80 6.63 -22.63
N SER A 89 7.99 7.66 -22.41
CA SER A 89 6.66 7.43 -21.84
C SER A 89 5.88 6.52 -22.79
N PRO A 90 5.14 5.52 -22.29
CA PRO A 90 4.27 4.71 -23.14
C PRO A 90 3.33 5.62 -23.94
N THR A 91 3.18 5.32 -25.24
CA THR A 91 2.31 6.06 -26.16
C THR A 91 0.83 5.75 -25.96
N GLU A 92 0.52 4.62 -25.32
CA GLU A 92 -0.84 4.19 -25.01
C GLU A 92 -1.22 4.54 -23.56
N GLU A 93 -2.44 5.03 -23.35
CA GLU A 93 -2.92 5.55 -22.07
C GLU A 93 -3.17 4.47 -20.98
N HIS A 94 -3.11 3.17 -21.33
CA HIS A 94 -3.53 2.07 -20.44
C HIS A 94 -2.56 0.88 -20.44
N ILE A 95 -1.26 1.12 -20.25
CA ILE A 95 -0.28 0.04 -20.04
C ILE A 95 0.03 -0.04 -18.55
N ASP A 96 0.01 -1.25 -17.98
CA ASP A 96 0.49 -1.50 -16.62
C ASP A 96 1.98 -1.11 -16.54
N PRO A 97 2.37 -0.15 -15.67
CA PRO A 97 3.76 0.27 -15.53
C PRO A 97 4.72 -0.89 -15.22
N ILE A 98 4.26 -1.90 -14.48
CA ILE A 98 5.08 -3.06 -14.10
C ILE A 98 5.42 -3.88 -15.34
N GLU A 99 4.40 -4.27 -16.10
CA GLU A 99 4.53 -5.04 -17.33
C GLU A 99 5.38 -4.27 -18.36
N TYR A 100 5.11 -2.97 -18.52
CA TYR A 100 5.89 -2.12 -19.43
C TYR A 100 7.39 -2.12 -19.10
N VAL A 101 7.74 -1.91 -17.82
CA VAL A 101 9.16 -1.86 -17.43
C VAL A 101 9.83 -3.22 -17.58
N TYR A 102 9.10 -4.30 -17.33
CA TYR A 102 9.59 -5.65 -17.56
C TYR A 102 9.90 -5.89 -19.04
N GLU A 103 8.95 -5.62 -19.94
CA GLU A 103 9.14 -5.78 -21.39
C GLU A 103 10.30 -4.92 -21.92
N GLN A 104 10.40 -3.66 -21.47
CA GLN A 104 11.50 -2.79 -21.88
C GLN A 104 12.86 -3.30 -21.37
N ALA A 105 12.90 -3.92 -20.19
CA ALA A 105 14.11 -4.54 -19.67
C ALA A 105 14.54 -5.75 -20.51
N GLU A 106 13.59 -6.57 -20.96
CA GLU A 106 13.85 -7.69 -21.89
C GLU A 106 14.40 -7.20 -23.23
N VAL A 107 13.77 -6.19 -23.84
CA VAL A 107 14.23 -5.60 -25.10
C VAL A 107 15.66 -5.07 -24.99
N ILE A 108 16.01 -4.41 -23.87
CA ILE A 108 17.37 -3.94 -23.61
C ILE A 108 18.34 -5.12 -23.41
N ALA A 109 17.92 -6.16 -22.70
CA ALA A 109 18.73 -7.35 -22.48
C ALA A 109 19.09 -8.02 -23.82
N GLU A 110 18.14 -8.14 -24.74
CA GLU A 110 18.35 -8.69 -26.08
C GLU A 110 19.21 -7.77 -26.96
N LYS A 111 18.87 -6.47 -27.02
CA LYS A 111 19.58 -5.46 -27.84
C LYS A 111 21.06 -5.36 -27.45
N TYR A 112 21.35 -5.43 -26.16
CA TYR A 112 22.71 -5.28 -25.62
C TYR A 112 23.33 -6.60 -25.12
N HIS A 113 22.82 -7.76 -25.56
CA HIS A 113 23.28 -9.09 -25.11
C HIS A 113 24.79 -9.33 -25.21
N LYS A 114 25.52 -8.63 -26.09
CA LYS A 114 26.98 -8.73 -26.22
C LYS A 114 27.75 -7.97 -25.12
N ALA A 115 27.14 -6.93 -24.55
CA ALA A 115 27.72 -6.08 -23.52
C ALA A 115 27.25 -6.46 -22.10
N LEU A 116 26.21 -7.29 -22.01
CA LEU A 116 25.69 -7.88 -20.78
C LEU A 116 26.24 -9.29 -20.58
N GLY A 117 26.17 -9.80 -19.34
CA GLY A 117 26.63 -11.15 -19.01
C GLY A 117 25.77 -12.24 -19.68
N LYS A 118 26.29 -13.48 -19.69
CA LYS A 118 25.53 -14.65 -20.16
C LYS A 118 24.86 -15.32 -18.98
N PHE A 119 23.55 -15.19 -18.91
CA PHE A 119 22.74 -15.72 -17.82
C PHE A 119 21.74 -16.76 -18.32
N THR A 120 21.40 -17.72 -17.45
CA THR A 120 20.26 -18.61 -17.63
C THR A 120 18.94 -17.84 -17.50
N ILE A 121 17.82 -18.47 -17.87
CA ILE A 121 16.48 -17.86 -17.76
C ILE A 121 16.19 -17.45 -16.31
N GLU A 122 16.40 -18.36 -15.35
CA GLU A 122 16.19 -18.09 -13.91
C GLU A 122 17.04 -16.93 -13.38
N GLN A 123 18.27 -16.79 -13.89
CA GLN A 123 19.16 -15.69 -13.53
C GLN A 123 18.71 -14.36 -14.15
N TRP A 124 18.15 -14.38 -15.36
CA TRP A 124 17.53 -13.20 -15.97
C TRP A 124 16.26 -12.79 -15.22
N ASP A 125 15.41 -13.74 -14.84
CA ASP A 125 14.20 -13.48 -14.04
C ASP A 125 14.56 -12.79 -12.72
N SER A 126 15.63 -13.26 -12.05
CA SER A 126 16.15 -12.62 -10.84
C SER A 126 16.64 -11.18 -11.12
N ILE A 127 17.32 -10.94 -12.23
CA ILE A 127 17.75 -9.58 -12.62
C ILE A 127 16.54 -8.68 -12.88
N PHE A 128 15.55 -9.16 -13.64
CA PHE A 128 14.35 -8.40 -13.97
C PHE A 128 13.47 -8.12 -12.76
N TYR A 129 13.40 -9.05 -11.80
CA TYR A 129 12.79 -8.83 -10.50
C TYR A 129 13.34 -7.55 -9.85
N TYR A 130 14.66 -7.41 -9.74
CA TYR A 130 15.29 -6.22 -9.15
C TYR A 130 15.06 -4.94 -9.97
N VAL A 131 15.03 -5.04 -11.31
CA VAL A 131 14.72 -3.89 -12.19
C VAL A 131 13.31 -3.36 -11.91
N VAL A 132 12.31 -4.25 -11.94
CA VAL A 132 10.90 -3.90 -11.69
C VAL A 132 10.73 -3.41 -10.25
N ARG A 133 11.26 -4.16 -9.27
CA ARG A 133 11.21 -3.83 -7.84
C ARG A 133 11.68 -2.40 -7.55
N ASP A 134 12.78 -1.98 -8.16
CA ASP A 134 13.40 -0.69 -7.86
C ASP A 134 12.84 0.46 -8.69
N LEU A 135 12.46 0.23 -9.95
CA LEU A 135 11.92 1.28 -10.82
C LEU A 135 10.44 1.54 -10.57
N THR A 136 9.60 0.51 -10.61
CA THR A 136 8.13 0.64 -10.49
C THR A 136 7.63 0.20 -9.13
N GLY A 137 8.30 -0.73 -8.45
CA GLY A 137 7.93 -1.22 -7.12
C GLY A 137 8.28 -0.25 -5.97
N TYR A 138 8.50 -0.80 -4.79
CA TYR A 138 8.83 -0.13 -3.54
C TYR A 138 10.29 -0.36 -3.11
N GLY A 139 11.14 -0.83 -4.03
CA GLY A 139 12.55 -1.08 -3.79
C GLY A 139 12.76 -2.07 -2.63
N PRO A 140 13.62 -1.77 -1.64
CA PRO A 140 13.84 -2.64 -0.49
C PRO A 140 12.59 -2.95 0.34
N MET A 141 11.54 -2.12 0.22
CA MET A 141 10.27 -2.33 0.93
C MET A 141 9.30 -3.23 0.16
N GLN A 142 9.63 -3.71 -1.05
CA GLN A 142 8.72 -4.46 -1.92
C GLN A 142 8.10 -5.66 -1.22
N VAL A 143 8.92 -6.52 -0.61
CA VAL A 143 8.43 -7.75 0.02
C VAL A 143 7.45 -7.46 1.16
N ILE A 144 7.70 -6.43 1.97
CA ILE A 144 6.78 -6.00 3.04
C ILE A 144 5.47 -5.45 2.46
N MET A 145 5.56 -4.71 1.34
CA MET A 145 4.40 -4.18 0.63
C MET A 145 3.57 -5.29 -0.03
N GLU A 146 4.19 -6.36 -0.51
CA GLU A 146 3.51 -7.52 -1.12
C GLU A 146 2.93 -8.48 -0.08
N ASP A 147 3.53 -8.58 1.12
CA ASP A 147 3.12 -9.57 2.12
C ASP A 147 1.68 -9.32 2.66
N PRO A 148 0.71 -10.21 2.38
CA PRO A 148 -0.67 -10.05 2.83
C PRO A 148 -0.83 -10.13 4.37
N MET A 149 0.15 -10.65 5.10
CA MET A 149 0.13 -10.74 6.56
C MET A 149 0.47 -9.44 7.27
N ILE A 150 0.92 -8.42 6.53
CA ILE A 150 1.24 -7.09 7.06
C ILE A 150 0.03 -6.16 6.96
N GLU A 151 -0.31 -5.49 8.07
CA GLU A 151 -1.38 -4.48 8.12
C GLU A 151 -0.82 -3.06 8.17
N ASP A 152 0.20 -2.81 8.99
CA ASP A 152 0.85 -1.51 9.11
C ASP A 152 2.36 -1.62 8.91
N ILE A 153 2.96 -0.57 8.34
CA ILE A 153 4.40 -0.41 8.14
C ILE A 153 4.79 0.95 8.68
N SER A 154 5.82 1.03 9.53
CA SER A 154 6.25 2.28 10.16
C SER A 154 7.77 2.44 10.11
N CYS A 155 8.23 3.51 9.47
CA CYS A 155 9.61 3.97 9.55
C CYS A 155 9.66 5.24 10.40
N ASN A 156 10.31 5.12 11.55
CA ASN A 156 10.33 6.16 12.58
C ASN A 156 11.50 7.16 12.43
N GLY A 157 12.32 7.02 11.39
CA GLY A 157 13.49 7.86 11.13
C GLY A 157 14.73 7.07 10.70
N LEU A 158 15.84 7.79 10.55
CA LEU A 158 17.12 7.22 10.14
C LEU A 158 17.70 6.27 11.19
N ASP A 159 18.48 5.29 10.75
CA ASP A 159 19.21 4.34 11.61
C ASP A 159 18.35 3.46 12.52
N MET A 160 17.03 3.46 12.30
CA MET A 160 16.08 2.63 13.02
C MET A 160 15.50 1.56 12.09
N PRO A 161 15.26 0.34 12.60
CA PRO A 161 14.60 -0.68 11.81
C PRO A 161 13.18 -0.22 11.46
N VAL A 162 12.72 -0.58 10.26
CA VAL A 162 11.30 -0.45 9.93
C VAL A 162 10.53 -1.42 10.80
N TYR A 163 9.44 -0.96 11.40
CA TYR A 163 8.50 -1.78 12.16
C TYR A 163 7.30 -2.15 11.29
N ILE A 164 6.70 -3.28 11.60
CA ILE A 164 5.47 -3.73 10.97
C ILE A 164 4.45 -4.14 12.03
N TRP A 165 3.17 -4.14 11.66
CA TRP A 165 2.12 -4.86 12.38
C TRP A 165 1.76 -6.12 11.59
N HIS A 166 2.15 -7.28 12.10
CA HIS A 166 1.88 -8.58 11.51
C HIS A 166 0.58 -9.17 12.10
N ARG A 167 -0.33 -9.69 11.27
CA ARG A 167 -1.63 -10.23 11.71
C ARG A 167 -1.56 -11.29 12.83
N LYS A 168 -0.48 -12.07 12.85
CA LYS A 168 -0.24 -13.15 13.83
C LYS A 168 0.73 -12.78 14.95
N TYR A 169 1.66 -11.86 14.69
CA TYR A 169 2.81 -11.59 15.57
C TYR A 169 2.82 -10.15 16.10
N GLU A 170 1.82 -9.35 15.72
CA GLU A 170 1.63 -7.96 16.12
C GLU A 170 2.84 -7.09 15.74
N SER A 171 3.20 -6.13 16.60
CA SER A 171 4.27 -5.19 16.33
C SER A 171 5.65 -5.84 16.47
N ILE A 172 6.37 -5.98 15.36
CA ILE A 172 7.73 -6.54 15.33
C ILE A 172 8.65 -5.71 14.42
N PRO A 173 9.94 -5.55 14.78
CA PRO A 173 10.93 -4.90 13.92
C PRO A 173 11.33 -5.81 12.75
N THR A 174 11.68 -5.19 11.63
CA THR A 174 12.20 -5.88 10.45
C THR A 174 13.74 -5.86 10.39
N ASN A 175 14.31 -6.62 9.47
CA ASN A 175 15.73 -6.58 9.16
C ASN A 175 16.17 -5.40 8.28
N ILE A 176 15.23 -4.54 7.84
CA ILE A 176 15.49 -3.41 6.94
C ILE A 176 15.69 -2.12 7.74
N THR A 177 16.78 -1.40 7.47
CA THR A 177 17.10 -0.11 8.10
C THR A 177 17.61 0.88 7.05
N PHE A 178 17.02 2.07 7.02
CA PHE A 178 17.55 3.17 6.19
C PHE A 178 18.76 3.80 6.89
N LYS A 179 19.91 3.81 6.20
CA LYS A 179 21.18 4.35 6.69
C LYS A 179 21.55 5.69 6.06
N SER A 180 20.99 5.99 4.89
CA SER A 180 21.21 7.25 4.17
C SER A 180 19.97 8.14 4.23
N THR A 181 20.15 9.37 4.72
CA THR A 181 19.11 10.42 4.70
C THR A 181 18.58 10.64 3.29
N GLN A 182 19.47 10.71 2.30
CA GLN A 182 19.09 10.90 0.91
C GLN A 182 18.19 9.76 0.42
N THR A 183 18.53 8.52 0.78
CA THR A 183 17.76 7.35 0.34
C THR A 183 16.36 7.30 0.94
N LEU A 184 16.24 7.66 2.23
CA LEU A 184 14.94 7.75 2.89
C LEU A 184 14.09 8.90 2.31
N ASN A 185 14.70 10.06 2.07
CA ASN A 185 14.03 11.20 1.44
C ASN A 185 13.54 10.86 0.02
N ASP A 186 14.40 10.25 -0.79
CA ASP A 186 14.06 9.79 -2.14
C ASP A 186 12.92 8.79 -2.13
N PHE A 187 12.89 7.89 -1.13
CA PHE A 187 11.82 6.92 -0.97
C PHE A 187 10.49 7.62 -0.67
N ILE A 188 10.46 8.59 0.24
CA ILE A 188 9.25 9.37 0.53
C ILE A 188 8.79 10.16 -0.69
N VAL A 189 9.71 10.79 -1.43
CA VAL A 189 9.37 11.48 -2.69
C VAL A 189 8.78 10.51 -3.71
N LYS A 190 9.32 9.29 -3.82
CA LYS A 190 8.76 8.24 -4.68
C LYS A 190 7.34 7.86 -4.26
N LEU A 191 7.08 7.70 -2.96
CA LEU A 191 5.74 7.39 -2.44
C LEU A 191 4.74 8.53 -2.69
N ALA A 192 5.17 9.79 -2.50
CA ALA A 192 4.34 10.96 -2.81
C ALA A 192 3.95 10.98 -4.29
N HIS A 193 4.93 10.74 -5.17
CA HIS A 193 4.74 10.70 -6.61
C HIS A 193 3.79 9.58 -7.06
N LYS A 194 3.97 8.37 -6.53
CA LYS A 194 3.04 7.23 -6.72
C LYS A 194 1.62 7.56 -6.29
N SER A 195 1.45 8.42 -5.29
CA SER A 195 0.15 8.85 -4.78
C SER A 195 -0.43 10.05 -5.55
N GLY A 196 0.23 10.53 -6.62
CA GLY A 196 -0.17 11.72 -7.35
C GLY A 196 -0.06 13.03 -6.55
N LYS A 197 0.68 13.02 -5.44
CA LYS A 197 0.89 14.17 -4.55
C LYS A 197 2.35 14.64 -4.58
N HIS A 198 2.58 15.78 -3.94
CA HIS A 198 3.90 16.37 -3.79
C HIS A 198 4.24 16.55 -2.31
N ILE A 199 5.52 16.45 -1.99
CA ILE A 199 6.07 16.68 -0.65
C ILE A 199 7.38 17.46 -0.80
N SER A 200 7.64 18.41 0.09
CA SER A 200 8.83 19.27 0.04
C SER A 200 9.18 19.80 1.42
N SER A 201 10.30 20.51 1.59
CA SER A 201 10.60 21.19 2.86
C SER A 201 9.57 22.27 3.20
N ALA A 202 8.96 22.92 2.21
CA ALA A 202 7.91 23.92 2.42
C ALA A 202 6.55 23.29 2.78
N GLN A 203 6.29 22.05 2.36
CA GLN A 203 5.12 21.25 2.70
C GLN A 203 5.57 19.86 3.16
N PRO A 204 6.08 19.75 4.41
CA PRO A 204 6.80 18.57 4.86
C PRO A 204 5.89 17.46 5.41
N VAL A 205 4.56 17.64 5.37
CA VAL A 205 3.58 16.65 5.81
C VAL A 205 2.78 16.17 4.61
N LEU A 206 2.61 14.86 4.50
CA LEU A 206 1.87 14.21 3.43
C LEU A 206 0.86 13.23 4.04
N ASP A 207 -0.42 13.40 3.68
CA ASP A 207 -1.45 12.37 3.82
C ASP A 207 -1.91 12.01 2.40
N ALA A 208 -1.84 10.73 2.02
CA ALA A 208 -2.06 10.29 0.65
C ALA A 208 -2.56 8.85 0.57
N MET A 209 -2.88 8.44 -0.65
CA MET A 209 -3.29 7.08 -0.98
C MET A 209 -2.39 6.53 -2.09
N LEU A 210 -1.78 5.38 -1.84
CA LEU A 210 -0.98 4.65 -2.81
C LEU A 210 -1.88 3.97 -3.86
N PRO A 211 -1.35 3.55 -5.02
CA PRO A 211 -2.12 2.90 -6.08
C PRO A 211 -2.94 1.69 -5.61
N GLU A 212 -2.42 0.93 -4.64
CA GLU A 212 -3.04 -0.25 -4.02
C GLU A 212 -4.05 0.13 -2.92
N LYS A 213 -4.51 1.39 -2.93
CA LYS A 213 -5.40 2.03 -1.95
C LYS A 213 -4.84 2.18 -0.54
N HIS A 214 -3.59 1.76 -0.29
CA HIS A 214 -2.96 1.85 1.02
C HIS A 214 -2.83 3.32 1.46
N ARG A 215 -3.17 3.62 2.72
CA ARG A 215 -3.03 4.97 3.26
C ARG A 215 -1.58 5.24 3.61
N LEU A 216 -1.08 6.39 3.19
CA LEU A 216 0.27 6.87 3.46
C LEU A 216 0.20 8.15 4.28
N ALA A 217 0.83 8.14 5.46
CA ALA A 217 1.19 9.34 6.18
C ALA A 217 2.71 9.47 6.19
N ALA A 218 3.27 10.63 5.82
CA ALA A 218 4.71 10.83 5.81
C ALA A 218 5.11 12.23 6.27
N THR A 219 6.31 12.32 6.86
CA THR A 219 6.98 13.60 7.15
C THR A 219 8.32 13.66 6.45
N PHE A 220 8.73 14.86 6.03
CA PHE A 220 9.90 15.06 5.19
C PHE A 220 11.03 15.80 5.91
N MET A 221 12.25 15.30 5.72
CA MET A 221 13.49 15.83 6.29
C MET A 221 13.38 16.01 7.82
N ASN A 222 13.93 17.10 8.35
CA ASN A 222 13.96 17.38 9.78
C ASN A 222 13.02 18.54 10.17
N GLU A 223 12.11 18.93 9.28
CA GLU A 223 11.19 20.07 9.50
C GLU A 223 10.17 19.75 10.59
N VAL A 224 9.71 18.50 10.65
CA VAL A 224 8.69 18.01 11.59
C VAL A 224 9.23 16.92 12.52
N SER A 225 10.07 16.02 11.99
CA SER A 225 10.64 14.89 12.75
C SER A 225 12.13 15.10 13.03
N VAL A 226 12.52 15.02 14.30
CA VAL A 226 13.91 15.25 14.72
C VAL A 226 14.88 14.19 14.18
N LYS A 227 14.41 12.95 13.95
CA LYS A 227 15.25 11.81 13.53
C LYS A 227 15.25 11.61 12.01
N GLY A 228 14.89 12.65 11.26
CA GLY A 228 14.70 12.57 9.82
C GLY A 228 13.29 12.17 9.41
N SER A 229 13.12 12.12 8.10
CA SER A 229 11.94 11.68 7.37
C SER A 229 11.28 10.44 7.99
N THR A 230 9.95 10.43 8.06
CA THR A 230 9.19 9.28 8.60
C THR A 230 8.06 8.91 7.64
N PHE A 231 7.62 7.66 7.69
CA PHE A 231 6.38 7.25 7.01
C PHE A 231 5.65 6.16 7.78
N CYS A 232 4.33 6.16 7.66
CA CYS A 232 3.45 5.11 8.09
C CYS A 232 2.55 4.73 6.90
N ILE A 233 2.54 3.44 6.55
CA ILE A 233 1.67 2.90 5.52
C ILE A 233 0.71 1.94 6.20
N ARG A 234 -0.59 2.22 6.08
CA ARG A 234 -1.64 1.29 6.49
C ARG A 234 -2.19 0.59 5.26
N LYS A 235 -1.95 -0.72 5.20
CA LYS A 235 -2.34 -1.57 4.08
C LYS A 235 -3.81 -1.92 4.19
N PHE A 236 -4.48 -1.84 3.06
CA PHE A 236 -5.80 -2.44 2.90
C PHE A 236 -5.65 -3.89 2.46
N ARG A 237 -6.53 -4.75 2.96
CA ARG A 237 -6.61 -6.12 2.46
C ARG A 237 -7.11 -6.08 1.02
N ALA A 238 -6.37 -6.71 0.11
CA ALA A 238 -6.82 -6.85 -1.29
C ALA A 238 -8.17 -7.56 -1.37
N GLU A 239 -8.35 -8.60 -0.54
CA GLU A 239 -9.60 -9.31 -0.36
C GLU A 239 -10.20 -9.01 1.03
N PRO A 240 -11.36 -8.32 1.09
CA PRO A 240 -12.12 -8.18 2.33
C PRO A 240 -12.52 -9.53 2.92
N LEU A 241 -12.63 -9.59 4.25
CA LEU A 241 -13.20 -10.76 4.90
C LEU A 241 -14.66 -10.93 4.50
N SER A 242 -15.03 -12.15 4.13
CA SER A 242 -16.42 -12.52 3.86
C SER A 242 -17.20 -12.74 5.15
N ILE A 243 -18.53 -12.76 5.05
CA ILE A 243 -19.37 -13.15 6.19
C ILE A 243 -19.08 -14.58 6.68
N LEU A 244 -18.65 -15.48 5.78
CA LEU A 244 -18.28 -16.85 6.14
C LEU A 244 -16.99 -16.87 6.97
N ASP A 245 -16.02 -16.02 6.65
CA ASP A 245 -14.80 -15.89 7.44
C ASP A 245 -15.12 -15.43 8.86
N LEU A 246 -16.01 -14.44 9.02
CA LEU A 246 -16.43 -13.97 10.34
C LEU A 246 -17.17 -15.04 11.15
N ILE A 247 -17.93 -15.92 10.49
CA ILE A 247 -18.55 -17.08 11.13
C ILE A 247 -17.50 -18.09 11.57
N ASN A 248 -16.53 -18.40 10.70
CA ASN A 248 -15.45 -19.35 10.98
C ASN A 248 -14.53 -18.86 12.12
N PHE A 249 -14.30 -17.55 12.21
CA PHE A 249 -13.56 -16.93 13.31
C PHE A 249 -14.36 -16.87 14.62
N GLY A 250 -15.66 -17.15 14.59
CA GLY A 250 -16.54 -17.05 15.75
C GLY A 250 -16.92 -15.61 16.12
N THR A 251 -16.63 -14.63 15.26
CA THR A 251 -16.97 -13.21 15.45
C THR A 251 -18.48 -12.98 15.41
N ILE A 252 -19.20 -13.74 14.56
CA ILE A 252 -20.65 -13.70 14.44
C ILE A 252 -21.20 -15.12 14.28
N SER A 253 -22.35 -15.44 14.87
CA SER A 253 -23.00 -16.73 14.62
C SER A 253 -23.72 -16.74 13.27
N ALA A 254 -23.82 -17.92 12.64
CA ALA A 254 -24.58 -18.08 11.40
C ALA A 254 -26.05 -17.59 11.51
N ARG A 255 -26.66 -17.72 12.70
CA ARG A 255 -28.02 -17.23 12.96
C ARG A 255 -28.11 -15.71 12.90
N ILE A 256 -27.13 -15.00 13.47
CA ILE A 256 -27.10 -13.53 13.44
C ILE A 256 -26.74 -13.05 12.02
N ALA A 257 -25.83 -13.74 11.32
CA ALA A 257 -25.52 -13.45 9.93
C ALA A 257 -26.77 -13.59 9.03
N ALA A 258 -27.56 -14.66 9.20
CA ALA A 258 -28.83 -14.83 8.49
C ALA A 258 -29.86 -13.74 8.84
N TYR A 259 -29.88 -13.26 10.09
CA TYR A 259 -30.72 -12.13 10.47
C TYR A 259 -30.29 -10.83 9.76
N PHE A 260 -28.99 -10.54 9.68
CA PHE A 260 -28.50 -9.40 8.90
C PHE A 260 -28.79 -9.54 7.40
N TRP A 261 -28.73 -10.77 6.87
CA TRP A 261 -29.14 -11.01 5.49
C TRP A 261 -30.59 -10.60 5.25
N LEU A 262 -31.51 -10.97 6.14
CA LEU A 262 -32.92 -10.55 6.04
C LEU A 262 -33.09 -9.03 6.21
N ILE A 263 -32.31 -8.38 7.08
CA ILE A 263 -32.29 -6.92 7.23
C ILE A 263 -31.91 -6.27 5.90
N LEU A 264 -30.82 -6.74 5.28
CA LEU A 264 -30.33 -6.24 4.00
C LEU A 264 -31.38 -6.48 2.91
N GLU A 265 -31.84 -7.72 2.71
CA GLU A 265 -32.84 -8.07 1.69
C GLU A 265 -34.11 -7.20 1.77
N HIS A 266 -34.54 -6.84 2.99
CA HIS A 266 -35.70 -5.97 3.23
C HIS A 266 -35.36 -4.48 3.34
N LYS A 267 -34.16 -4.06 2.91
CA LYS A 267 -33.64 -2.69 2.87
C LYS A 267 -33.87 -1.96 4.20
N LYS A 268 -33.57 -2.65 5.30
CA LYS A 268 -33.62 -2.09 6.65
C LYS A 268 -32.27 -1.49 6.97
N SER A 269 -32.29 -0.26 7.43
CA SER A 269 -31.07 0.45 7.79
C SER A 269 -30.61 0.03 9.18
N PHE A 270 -29.30 -0.07 9.35
CA PHE A 270 -28.65 -0.44 10.61
C PHE A 270 -27.31 0.28 10.74
N MET A 271 -26.71 0.19 11.92
CA MET A 271 -25.41 0.76 12.22
C MET A 271 -24.59 -0.23 13.03
N ILE A 272 -23.30 -0.31 12.73
CA ILE A 272 -22.34 -1.10 13.51
C ILE A 272 -21.62 -0.15 14.45
N VAL A 273 -21.73 -0.41 15.75
CA VAL A 273 -21.19 0.44 16.82
C VAL A 273 -20.14 -0.33 17.61
N GLY A 274 -19.08 0.34 18.02
CA GLY A 274 -17.96 -0.27 18.75
C GLY A 274 -16.75 0.66 18.85
N GLY A 275 -15.82 0.34 19.74
CA GLY A 275 -14.58 1.10 19.92
C GLY A 275 -13.69 1.11 18.67
N THR A 276 -12.70 2.01 18.64
CA THR A 276 -11.64 1.99 17.61
C THR A 276 -10.92 0.64 17.63
N GLY A 277 -10.65 0.06 16.46
CA GLY A 277 -10.00 -1.25 16.35
C GLY A 277 -10.88 -2.47 16.63
N SER A 278 -12.17 -2.31 16.96
CA SER A 278 -13.08 -3.45 17.24
C SER A 278 -13.57 -4.22 16.00
N GLY A 279 -13.10 -3.88 14.80
CA GLY A 279 -13.51 -4.56 13.55
C GLY A 279 -14.82 -4.06 12.94
N LYS A 280 -15.26 -2.83 13.24
CA LYS A 280 -16.50 -2.25 12.69
C LYS A 280 -16.54 -2.27 11.15
N THR A 281 -15.55 -1.64 10.52
CA THR A 281 -15.48 -1.58 9.05
C THR A 281 -15.36 -2.97 8.45
N THR A 282 -14.63 -3.87 9.12
CA THR A 282 -14.50 -5.28 8.72
C THR A 282 -15.84 -5.99 8.72
N MET A 283 -16.64 -5.84 9.79
CA MET A 283 -17.99 -6.40 9.87
C MET A 283 -18.92 -5.79 8.83
N LEU A 284 -18.85 -4.47 8.62
CA LEU A 284 -19.63 -3.79 7.59
C LEU A 284 -19.31 -4.37 6.21
N ASN A 285 -18.03 -4.41 5.83
CA ASN A 285 -17.57 -4.90 4.53
C ASN A 285 -17.96 -6.38 4.31
N ALA A 286 -17.86 -7.21 5.35
CA ALA A 286 -18.30 -8.61 5.28
C ALA A 286 -19.81 -8.75 5.05
N LEU A 287 -20.63 -7.89 5.65
CA LEU A 287 -22.07 -7.88 5.41
C LEU A 287 -22.42 -7.41 3.99
N LEU A 288 -21.60 -6.57 3.36
CA LEU A 288 -21.82 -6.15 1.97
C LEU A 288 -21.76 -7.33 0.99
N SER A 289 -21.11 -8.43 1.37
CA SER A 289 -21.10 -9.65 0.54
C SER A 289 -22.46 -10.35 0.46
N LEU A 290 -23.45 -9.94 1.28
CA LEU A 290 -24.81 -10.48 1.27
C LEU A 290 -25.75 -9.70 0.34
N LEU A 291 -25.29 -8.58 -0.24
CA LEU A 291 -26.08 -7.76 -1.14
C LEU A 291 -26.30 -8.43 -2.50
N SER A 292 -27.39 -8.07 -3.18
CA SER A 292 -27.71 -8.61 -4.50
C SER A 292 -26.83 -7.98 -5.57
N GLN A 293 -26.45 -8.77 -6.58
CA GLN A 293 -25.72 -8.27 -7.75
C GLN A 293 -26.50 -7.22 -8.57
N ASN A 294 -27.81 -7.12 -8.34
CA ASN A 294 -28.67 -6.13 -8.99
C ASN A 294 -28.79 -4.81 -8.21
N ASP A 295 -28.30 -4.76 -6.97
CA ASP A 295 -28.41 -3.58 -6.12
C ASP A 295 -27.44 -2.49 -6.58
N LYS A 296 -27.91 -1.23 -6.61
CA LYS A 296 -27.05 -0.06 -6.78
C LYS A 296 -26.53 0.40 -5.43
N ILE A 297 -25.21 0.37 -5.27
CA ILE A 297 -24.55 0.78 -4.03
C ILE A 297 -23.82 2.11 -4.23
N VAL A 298 -23.97 3.03 -3.28
CA VAL A 298 -23.10 4.21 -3.16
C VAL A 298 -22.40 4.19 -1.82
N THR A 299 -21.06 4.19 -1.81
CA THR A 299 -20.27 4.37 -0.59
C THR A 299 -19.79 5.81 -0.48
N ALA A 300 -19.84 6.39 0.72
CA ALA A 300 -19.30 7.70 1.05
C ALA A 300 -18.31 7.57 2.21
N GLU A 301 -17.04 7.86 1.95
CA GLU A 301 -15.94 7.54 2.86
C GLU A 301 -14.93 8.70 2.95
N GLU A 302 -14.32 8.90 4.12
CA GLU A 302 -13.15 9.77 4.23
C GLU A 302 -11.92 9.09 3.63
N VAL A 303 -11.73 7.84 4.02
CA VAL A 303 -10.71 6.93 3.51
C VAL A 303 -11.45 5.74 2.91
N PRO A 304 -11.27 5.41 1.61
CA PRO A 304 -11.93 4.27 0.99
C PRO A 304 -11.42 2.96 1.59
N GLU A 305 -12.24 2.34 2.45
CA GLU A 305 -11.97 1.04 3.08
C GLU A 305 -12.95 -0.05 2.58
N LEU A 306 -14.15 0.36 2.14
CA LEU A 306 -15.20 -0.53 1.69
C LEU A 306 -14.97 -1.01 0.27
N SER A 307 -15.28 -2.29 0.03
CA SER A 307 -15.17 -2.92 -1.28
C SER A 307 -16.30 -3.95 -1.47
N PRO A 308 -17.54 -3.47 -1.69
CA PRO A 308 -18.67 -4.34 -1.94
C PRO A 308 -18.42 -5.20 -3.20
N PRO A 309 -18.69 -6.51 -3.18
CA PRO A 309 -18.46 -7.39 -4.33
C PRO A 309 -19.60 -7.32 -5.36
N VAL A 310 -20.00 -6.11 -5.76
CA VAL A 310 -21.03 -5.88 -6.78
C VAL A 310 -20.50 -4.97 -7.90
N SER A 311 -21.04 -5.13 -9.10
CA SER A 311 -20.65 -4.34 -10.27
C SER A 311 -21.24 -2.92 -10.27
N ASN A 312 -22.48 -2.75 -9.80
CA ASN A 312 -23.19 -1.47 -9.80
C ASN A 312 -22.88 -0.63 -8.55
N TRP A 313 -21.60 -0.31 -8.37
CA TRP A 313 -21.08 0.42 -7.22
C TRP A 313 -20.50 1.77 -7.63
N THR A 314 -20.86 2.82 -6.90
CA THR A 314 -20.23 4.14 -6.96
C THR A 314 -19.49 4.43 -5.66
N GLN A 315 -18.18 4.65 -5.72
CA GLN A 315 -17.36 5.05 -4.58
C GLN A 315 -17.17 6.57 -4.56
N LEU A 316 -17.55 7.21 -3.45
CA LEU A 316 -17.40 8.65 -3.23
C LEU A 316 -16.44 8.88 -2.05
N ASN A 317 -15.39 9.67 -2.27
CA ASN A 317 -14.39 9.97 -1.25
C ASN A 317 -14.36 11.46 -0.93
N SER A 318 -14.27 11.80 0.36
CA SER A 318 -14.13 13.18 0.79
C SER A 318 -12.77 13.73 0.35
N ARG A 319 -12.68 15.03 0.15
CA ARG A 319 -11.44 15.68 -0.27
C ARG A 319 -11.29 17.02 0.43
N GLU A 320 -10.22 17.16 1.20
CA GLU A 320 -9.78 18.46 1.71
C GLU A 320 -9.17 19.29 0.57
N SER A 321 -9.37 20.60 0.62
CA SER A 321 -8.82 21.53 -0.34
C SER A 321 -7.31 21.67 -0.17
N PHE A 322 -6.61 21.80 -1.30
CA PHE A 322 -5.15 22.00 -1.32
C PHE A 322 -4.76 23.48 -1.18
N THR A 323 -5.72 24.40 -1.11
CA THR A 323 -5.46 25.83 -1.02
C THR A 323 -5.39 26.27 0.45
N THR A 324 -4.37 27.06 0.79
CA THR A 324 -4.21 27.73 2.10
C THR A 324 -5.33 28.71 2.46
N THR A 325 -6.28 28.94 1.56
CA THR A 325 -7.49 29.72 1.82
C THR A 325 -8.52 28.81 2.49
N GLU A 326 -8.78 29.03 3.78
CA GLU A 326 -9.72 28.22 4.58
C GLU A 326 -11.06 28.00 3.86
N GLY A 327 -11.44 26.73 3.68
CA GLY A 327 -12.79 26.30 3.31
C GLY A 327 -13.21 26.41 1.84
N GLN A 328 -12.39 26.96 0.94
CA GLN A 328 -12.74 26.97 -0.50
C GLN A 328 -12.36 25.64 -1.16
N GLY A 329 -13.37 24.84 -1.49
CA GLY A 329 -13.22 23.64 -2.32
C GLY A 329 -13.15 22.31 -1.57
N ASP A 330 -13.42 22.31 -0.26
CA ASP A 330 -13.59 21.06 0.51
C ASP A 330 -14.83 20.30 0.01
N ILE A 331 -14.71 18.98 -0.06
CA ILE A 331 -15.83 18.08 -0.34
C ILE A 331 -15.97 17.19 0.89
N THR A 332 -16.98 17.47 1.70
CA THR A 332 -17.21 16.78 2.97
C THR A 332 -18.07 15.52 2.79
N LEU A 333 -18.06 14.61 3.76
CA LEU A 333 -19.00 13.48 3.78
C LEU A 333 -20.47 13.93 3.65
N PHE A 334 -20.81 15.06 4.27
CA PHE A 334 -22.13 15.66 4.17
C PHE A 334 -22.52 16.00 2.72
N ASP A 335 -21.59 16.56 1.94
CA ASP A 335 -21.81 16.86 0.51
C ASP A 335 -21.98 15.59 -0.31
N LEU A 336 -21.18 14.56 -0.01
CA LEU A 336 -21.24 13.27 -0.70
C LEU A 336 -22.55 12.52 -0.44
N ILE A 337 -23.03 12.50 0.81
CA ILE A 337 -24.32 11.88 1.12
C ILE A 337 -25.43 12.61 0.37
N LYS A 338 -25.44 13.95 0.34
CA LYS A 338 -26.44 14.71 -0.43
C LYS A 338 -26.44 14.36 -1.92
N VAL A 339 -25.26 14.19 -2.53
CA VAL A 339 -25.17 13.81 -3.94
C VAL A 339 -25.60 12.37 -4.17
N SER A 340 -25.26 11.47 -3.24
CA SER A 340 -25.60 10.03 -3.33
C SER A 340 -27.11 9.80 -3.43
N LEU A 341 -27.93 10.60 -2.74
CA LEU A 341 -29.40 10.50 -2.80
C LEU A 341 -29.95 10.82 -4.20
N ARG A 342 -29.22 11.58 -5.01
CA ARG A 342 -29.60 11.88 -6.40
C ARG A 342 -29.22 10.75 -7.37
N TYR A 343 -28.42 9.78 -6.92
CA TYR A 343 -27.97 8.68 -7.77
C TYR A 343 -28.98 7.53 -7.81
N ARG A 344 -30.12 7.66 -7.11
CA ARG A 344 -31.13 6.61 -6.95
C ARG A 344 -30.48 5.27 -6.50
N PRO A 345 -29.72 5.27 -5.39
CA PRO A 345 -29.12 4.06 -4.86
C PRO A 345 -30.18 3.15 -4.22
N ASP A 346 -29.90 1.85 -4.20
CA ASP A 346 -30.60 0.90 -3.35
C ASP A 346 -30.05 0.93 -1.92
N TYR A 347 -28.74 1.16 -1.77
CA TYR A 347 -28.05 1.35 -0.50
C TYR A 347 -27.10 2.54 -0.53
N VAL A 348 -27.17 3.35 0.52
CA VAL A 348 -26.15 4.37 0.83
C VAL A 348 -25.38 3.91 2.05
N ILE A 349 -24.07 3.70 1.89
CA ILE A 349 -23.21 3.25 2.97
C ILE A 349 -22.24 4.38 3.31
N VAL A 350 -22.25 4.79 4.58
CA VAL A 350 -21.31 5.79 5.10
C VAL A 350 -20.26 5.04 5.91
N GLY A 351 -18.98 5.21 5.56
CA GLY A 351 -17.88 4.45 6.18
C GLY A 351 -17.79 4.67 7.69
N GLU A 352 -17.82 5.92 8.12
CA GLU A 352 -17.87 6.29 9.53
C GLU A 352 -18.64 7.61 9.70
N VAL A 353 -19.40 7.72 10.79
CA VAL A 353 -20.15 8.93 11.14
C VAL A 353 -19.60 9.48 12.45
N ARG A 354 -19.04 10.69 12.41
CA ARG A 354 -18.39 11.41 13.51
C ARG A 354 -18.95 12.83 13.74
N GLY A 355 -19.70 13.40 12.79
CA GLY A 355 -20.07 14.80 12.79
C GLY A 355 -21.40 15.11 12.09
N GLU A 356 -21.42 16.24 11.37
CA GLU A 356 -22.62 16.84 10.77
C GLU A 356 -23.29 15.96 9.72
N GLU A 357 -22.55 15.06 9.08
CA GLU A 357 -23.03 14.08 8.12
C GLU A 357 -24.09 13.14 8.72
N ALA A 358 -24.08 12.94 10.05
CA ALA A 358 -25.12 12.20 10.76
C ALA A 358 -26.52 12.75 10.46
N TYR A 359 -26.67 14.08 10.44
CA TYR A 359 -27.97 14.71 10.22
C TYR A 359 -28.56 14.36 8.85
N VAL A 360 -27.73 14.41 7.80
CA VAL A 360 -28.17 14.07 6.44
C VAL A 360 -28.43 12.58 6.30
N LEU A 361 -27.62 11.73 6.94
CA LEU A 361 -27.88 10.29 6.98
C LEU A 361 -29.26 10.00 7.56
N PHE A 362 -29.61 10.60 8.71
CA PHE A 362 -30.94 10.40 9.30
C PHE A 362 -32.07 11.00 8.44
N GLN A 363 -31.83 12.09 7.69
CA GLN A 363 -32.79 12.57 6.71
C GLN A 363 -32.97 11.60 5.52
N ALA A 364 -31.91 10.96 5.05
CA ALA A 364 -31.98 9.92 4.02
C ALA A 364 -32.87 8.75 4.47
N LEU A 365 -32.66 8.28 5.71
CA LEU A 365 -33.48 7.25 6.34
C LEU A 365 -34.96 7.63 6.39
N ALA A 366 -35.25 8.88 6.78
CA ALA A 366 -36.63 9.38 6.85
C ALA A 366 -37.32 9.51 5.49
N THR A 367 -36.55 9.62 4.40
CA THR A 367 -37.08 9.75 3.02
C THR A 367 -37.17 8.42 2.26
N GLY A 368 -36.91 7.29 2.93
CA GLY A 368 -37.07 5.95 2.36
C GLY A 368 -35.87 5.46 1.54
N HIS A 369 -34.71 6.08 1.70
CA HIS A 369 -33.44 5.54 1.20
C HIS A 369 -32.92 4.55 2.25
N GLY A 370 -32.92 3.25 1.90
CA GLY A 370 -32.61 2.13 2.78
C GLY A 370 -31.12 1.89 2.95
#